data_AF-A0A4Y2J064-F1
#
_entry.id   AF-A0A4Y2J064-F1
#
_cell.length_a   1.000
_cell.length_b   1.000
_cell.length_c   1.000
_cell.angle_alpha   90.00
_cell.angle_beta   90.00
_cell.angle_gamma   90.00
#
_symmetry.space_group_name_H-M   'P 1'
#
loop_
_entity.id
_entity.type
_entity.pdbx_description
1 polymer ?
#
loop_
_entity_poly.entity_id
_entity_poly.type
_entity_poly.pdbx_seq_one_letter_code
_entity_poly.pdbx_strand_id
1 'polypeptide(L)'
;MILVHPSQTRLQRILWKDSYNGPIKTYELATVTYGTTNAPFLAMRTLKWFAIDERQRYPAAAAVLESDLYMNDVLSGSDDLETAENLQRELIDILSSGIMSLHKWCSNTAELAVNDESYPFSNPEETKALDVVWKSKTDCFCFKVASEEFGVTKRQVLSTIARVFDPLGILGPVVTKAKLFFQKLWLLNIKWDDPLTAKEADERLQFPATLQNVNDIEVDRCILLPKPDLIKIQGFAD
;
A
#
# COMPACT_ATOMS: atom_id res chain seq x y z
N MET A 1 -20.67 7.85 4.77
CA MET A 1 -20.37 8.22 3.35
C MET A 1 -20.39 9.73 3.17
N ILE A 2 -19.51 10.30 2.32
CA ILE A 2 -19.40 11.75 2.10
C ILE A 2 -20.30 12.16 0.93
N LEU A 3 -21.34 12.95 1.21
CA LEU A 3 -22.30 13.41 0.21
C LEU A 3 -21.77 14.59 -0.59
N VAL A 4 -22.04 14.58 -1.89
CA VAL A 4 -21.81 15.71 -2.79
C VAL A 4 -23.01 16.64 -2.68
N HIS A 5 -22.75 17.95 -2.67
CA HIS A 5 -23.83 18.93 -2.63
C HIS A 5 -24.78 18.74 -3.83
N PRO A 6 -26.12 18.78 -3.66
CA PRO A 6 -27.07 18.50 -4.74
C PRO A 6 -26.88 19.35 -6.01
N SER A 7 -26.34 20.56 -5.89
CA SER A 7 -26.03 21.41 -7.06
C SER A 7 -24.87 20.90 -7.92
N GLN A 8 -24.03 20.00 -7.37
CA GLN A 8 -22.82 19.48 -8.01
C GLN A 8 -22.96 18.04 -8.52
N THR A 9 -24.01 17.30 -8.15
CA THR A 9 -24.21 15.89 -8.57
C THR A 9 -24.27 15.73 -10.09
N ARG A 10 -24.79 16.73 -10.78
CA ARG A 10 -24.85 16.80 -12.26
C ARG A 10 -23.46 16.73 -12.91
N LEU A 11 -22.42 17.15 -12.20
CA LEU A 11 -21.02 17.08 -12.67
C LEU A 11 -20.44 15.66 -12.54
N GLN A 12 -21.10 14.76 -11.81
CA GLN A 12 -20.72 13.36 -11.63
C GLN A 12 -21.69 12.42 -12.35
N ARG A 13 -22.16 12.83 -13.52
CA ARG A 13 -23.09 12.03 -14.32
C ARG A 13 -22.36 10.91 -15.05
N ILE A 14 -22.90 9.69 -14.95
CA ILE A 14 -22.41 8.52 -15.68
C ILE A 14 -23.51 7.96 -16.58
N LEU A 15 -23.07 7.29 -17.66
CA LEU A 15 -23.93 6.51 -18.54
C LEU A 15 -23.71 5.03 -18.24
N TRP A 16 -24.79 4.26 -18.17
CA TRP A 16 -24.76 2.85 -17.87
C TRP A 16 -25.62 2.07 -18.85
N LYS A 17 -25.15 0.88 -19.24
CA LYS A 17 -25.90 -0.07 -20.06
C LYS A 17 -25.82 -1.44 -19.41
N ASP A 18 -26.96 -2.05 -19.14
CA ASP A 18 -27.01 -3.41 -18.58
C ASP A 18 -26.62 -4.49 -19.61
N SER A 19 -26.69 -4.16 -20.90
CA SER A 19 -26.27 -5.04 -21.98
C SER A 19 -25.85 -4.24 -23.22
N TYR A 20 -25.09 -4.87 -24.13
CA TYR A 20 -24.57 -4.21 -25.34
C TYR A 20 -25.67 -3.56 -26.19
N ASN A 21 -26.85 -4.19 -26.28
CA ASN A 21 -28.00 -3.68 -27.03
C ASN A 21 -29.08 -3.04 -26.14
N GLY A 22 -28.85 -2.91 -24.83
CA GLY A 22 -29.79 -2.31 -23.90
C GLY A 22 -29.88 -0.78 -24.02
N PRO A 23 -30.95 -0.16 -23.49
CA PRO A 23 -31.07 1.29 -23.43
C PRO A 23 -29.99 1.91 -22.52
N ILE A 24 -29.53 3.11 -22.87
CA ILE A 24 -28.59 3.87 -22.03
C ILE A 24 -29.36 4.49 -20.87
N LYS A 25 -28.92 4.19 -19.66
CA LYS A 25 -29.38 4.83 -18.42
C LYS A 25 -28.41 5.93 -18.02
N THR A 26 -28.93 6.98 -17.41
CA THR A 26 -28.15 8.09 -16.88
C THR A 26 -28.27 8.11 -15.36
N TYR A 27 -27.14 8.17 -14.66
CA TYR A 27 -27.09 8.25 -13.21
C TYR A 27 -26.27 9.47 -12.78
N GLU A 28 -26.59 10.03 -11.62
CA GLU A 28 -25.77 11.06 -10.97
C GLU A 28 -25.28 10.50 -9.65
N LEU A 29 -23.96 10.50 -9.45
CA LEU A 29 -23.36 9.99 -8.23
C LEU A 29 -23.56 11.02 -7.11
N ALA A 30 -24.09 10.55 -5.98
CA ALA A 30 -24.43 11.39 -4.83
C ALA A 30 -23.30 11.51 -3.81
N THR A 31 -22.24 10.72 -3.95
CA THR A 31 -21.13 10.64 -3.02
C THR A 31 -19.82 11.02 -3.69
N VAL A 32 -18.85 11.46 -2.89
CA VAL A 32 -17.48 11.66 -3.37
C VAL A 32 -17.00 10.34 -3.98
N THR A 33 -16.71 10.38 -5.28
CA THR A 33 -16.41 9.18 -6.08
C THR A 33 -14.91 9.05 -6.29
N TYR A 34 -14.41 7.82 -6.29
CA TYR A 34 -13.00 7.54 -6.60
C TYR A 34 -12.61 8.02 -8.01
N GLY A 35 -11.37 8.47 -8.16
CA GLY A 35 -10.84 8.92 -9.45
C GLY A 35 -11.02 10.41 -9.77
N THR A 36 -11.74 11.17 -8.94
CA THR A 36 -11.71 12.63 -9.04
C THR A 36 -10.48 13.19 -8.32
N THR A 37 -9.86 14.24 -8.86
CA THR A 37 -8.63 14.84 -8.33
C THR A 37 -8.76 15.27 -6.86
N ASN A 38 -9.95 15.69 -6.44
CA ASN A 38 -10.22 16.18 -5.09
C ASN A 38 -10.74 15.12 -4.11
N ALA A 39 -11.10 13.91 -4.56
CA ALA A 39 -11.67 12.88 -3.68
C ALA A 39 -10.75 12.53 -2.50
N PRO A 40 -9.43 12.31 -2.69
CA PRO A 40 -8.52 12.04 -1.57
C PRO A 40 -8.52 13.15 -0.52
N PHE A 41 -8.45 14.41 -0.97
CA PHE A 41 -8.46 15.57 -0.09
C PHE A 41 -9.76 15.64 0.72
N LEU A 42 -10.91 15.45 0.08
CA LEU A 42 -12.21 15.51 0.75
C LEU A 42 -12.37 14.39 1.79
N ALA A 43 -11.93 13.17 1.47
CA ALA A 43 -11.92 12.04 2.40
C ALA A 43 -11.05 12.33 3.63
N MET A 44 -9.78 12.69 3.41
CA MET A 44 -8.86 13.00 4.50
C MET A 44 -9.31 14.22 5.32
N ARG A 45 -9.83 15.27 4.68
CA ARG A 45 -10.30 16.47 5.39
C ARG A 45 -11.49 16.17 6.29
N THR A 46 -12.38 15.27 5.86
CA THR A 46 -13.53 14.81 6.65
C THR A 46 -13.05 14.08 7.90
N LEU A 47 -12.09 13.14 7.76
CA LEU A 47 -11.52 12.42 8.89
C LEU A 47 -10.80 13.36 9.88
N LYS A 48 -10.04 14.33 9.37
CA LYS A 48 -9.44 15.39 10.20
C LYS A 48 -10.48 16.26 10.91
N TRP A 49 -11.67 16.43 10.34
CA TRP A 49 -12.74 17.16 11.01
C TRP A 49 -13.29 16.37 12.20
N PHE A 50 -13.55 15.07 12.01
CA PHE A 50 -13.94 14.18 13.12
C PHE A 50 -12.92 14.19 14.25
N ALA A 51 -11.62 14.11 13.91
CA ALA A 51 -10.55 14.18 14.90
C ALA A 51 -10.58 15.45 15.75
N ILE A 52 -11.00 16.60 15.18
CA ILE A 52 -11.10 17.86 15.91
C ILE A 52 -12.37 17.89 16.78
N ASP A 53 -13.51 17.53 16.20
CA ASP A 53 -14.83 17.66 16.84
C ASP A 53 -15.01 16.67 18.00
N GLU A 54 -14.53 15.45 17.83
CA GLU A 54 -14.70 14.36 18.81
C GLU A 54 -13.47 14.15 19.70
N ARG A 55 -12.44 15.01 19.60
CA ARG A 55 -11.17 14.87 20.36
C ARG A 55 -11.38 14.69 21.86
N GLN A 56 -12.34 15.40 22.44
CA GLN A 56 -12.59 15.33 23.89
C GLN A 56 -13.14 13.97 24.31
N ARG A 57 -13.86 13.29 23.41
CA ARG A 57 -14.48 11.98 23.67
C ARG A 57 -13.55 10.83 23.28
N TYR A 58 -12.79 10.97 22.20
CA TYR A 58 -11.90 9.94 21.66
C TYR A 58 -10.49 10.53 21.38
N PRO A 59 -9.72 10.88 22.42
CA PRO A 59 -8.45 11.56 22.25
C PRO A 59 -7.38 10.72 21.55
N ALA A 60 -7.35 9.39 21.77
CA ALA A 60 -6.37 8.51 21.15
C ALA A 60 -6.68 8.32 19.66
N ALA A 61 -7.95 8.05 19.32
CA ALA A 61 -8.36 7.93 17.93
C ALA A 61 -8.21 9.25 17.15
N ALA A 62 -8.49 10.40 17.78
CA ALA A 62 -8.28 11.70 17.17
C ALA A 62 -6.81 11.95 16.80
N ALA A 63 -5.85 11.53 17.65
CA ALA A 63 -4.43 11.62 17.32
C ALA A 63 -4.09 10.76 16.08
N VAL A 64 -4.55 9.51 16.06
CA VAL A 64 -4.32 8.58 14.94
C VAL A 64 -4.92 9.10 13.62
N LEU A 65 -6.13 9.65 13.63
CA LEU A 65 -6.74 10.23 12.44
C LEU A 65 -5.99 11.45 11.89
N GLU A 66 -5.14 12.09 12.70
CA GLU A 66 -4.31 13.22 12.28
C GLU A 66 -2.93 12.83 11.77
N SER A 67 -2.29 11.84 12.38
CA SER A 67 -0.88 11.48 12.12
C SER A 67 -0.68 10.16 11.39
N ASP A 68 -1.58 9.20 11.56
CA ASP A 68 -1.33 7.78 11.24
C ASP A 68 -2.25 7.27 10.12
N LEU A 69 -2.96 8.19 9.46
CA LEU A 69 -3.80 7.91 8.31
C LEU A 69 -3.04 8.21 7.01
N TYR A 70 -2.94 7.21 6.14
CA TYR A 70 -2.49 7.38 4.77
C TYR A 70 -3.61 7.01 3.80
N MET A 71 -4.20 8.03 3.17
CA MET A 71 -5.34 7.88 2.25
C MET A 71 -6.53 7.16 2.93
N ASN A 72 -6.66 5.85 2.72
CA ASN A 72 -7.72 5.01 3.27
C ASN A 72 -7.22 4.01 4.32
N ASP A 73 -5.91 3.94 4.56
CA ASP A 73 -5.29 2.99 5.49
C ASP A 73 -4.91 3.70 6.78
N VAL A 74 -5.21 3.06 7.92
CA VAL A 74 -4.79 3.48 9.27
C VAL A 74 -3.69 2.52 9.72
N LEU A 75 -2.53 3.07 10.09
CA LEU A 75 -1.37 2.29 10.52
C LEU A 75 -0.90 2.82 11.87
N SER A 76 -1.43 2.25 12.95
CA SER A 76 -1.14 2.68 14.32
C SER A 76 -0.98 1.48 15.25
N GLY A 77 -0.40 1.71 16.43
CA GLY A 77 -0.25 0.72 17.48
C GLY A 77 0.05 1.34 18.84
N SER A 78 0.29 0.50 19.84
CA SER A 78 0.78 0.86 21.17
C SER A 78 1.81 -0.15 21.66
N ASP A 79 2.56 0.19 22.71
CA ASP A 79 3.54 -0.68 23.37
C ASP A 79 2.88 -1.74 24.28
N ASP A 80 1.60 -1.57 24.60
CA ASP A 80 0.82 -2.44 25.47
C ASP A 80 -0.56 -2.77 24.88
N LEU A 81 -1.06 -3.97 25.18
CA LEU A 81 -2.32 -4.48 24.64
C LEU A 81 -3.53 -3.66 25.09
N GLU A 82 -3.60 -3.27 26.36
CA GLU A 82 -4.75 -2.53 26.92
C GLU A 82 -4.94 -1.17 26.21
N THR A 83 -3.85 -0.43 26.02
CA THR A 83 -3.88 0.85 25.29
C THR A 83 -4.23 0.65 23.82
N ALA A 84 -3.71 -0.41 23.18
CA ALA A 84 -4.04 -0.74 21.79
C ALA A 84 -5.52 -1.14 21.62
N GLU A 85 -6.09 -1.91 22.56
CA GLU A 85 -7.52 -2.27 22.59
C GLU A 85 -8.40 -1.02 22.79
N ASN A 86 -8.01 -0.14 23.72
CA ASN A 86 -8.71 1.12 23.90
C ASN A 86 -8.67 1.98 22.63
N LEU A 87 -7.51 2.08 21.98
CA LEU A 87 -7.36 2.80 20.72
C LEU A 87 -8.24 2.22 19.61
N GLN A 88 -8.25 0.88 19.44
CA GLN A 88 -9.10 0.22 18.45
C GLN A 88 -10.58 0.54 18.70
N ARG A 89 -11.04 0.46 19.95
CA ARG A 89 -12.41 0.81 20.33
C ARG A 89 -12.73 2.27 20.00
N GLU A 90 -11.87 3.21 20.41
CA GLU A 90 -12.07 4.63 20.12
C GLU A 90 -12.14 4.90 18.60
N LEU A 91 -11.32 4.21 17.79
CA LEU A 91 -11.35 4.33 16.33
C LEU A 91 -12.66 3.81 15.72
N ILE A 92 -13.18 2.69 16.24
CA ILE A 92 -14.47 2.15 15.81
C ILE A 92 -15.59 3.15 16.17
N ASP A 93 -15.58 3.67 17.39
CA ASP A 93 -16.63 4.55 17.89
C ASP A 93 -16.64 5.91 17.17
N ILE A 94 -15.48 6.56 17.00
CA ILE A 94 -15.40 7.85 16.30
C ILE A 94 -15.83 7.73 14.84
N LEU A 95 -15.46 6.66 14.13
CA LEU A 95 -15.81 6.49 12.72
C LEU A 95 -17.27 6.05 12.54
N SER A 96 -17.80 5.23 13.45
CA SER A 96 -19.21 4.83 13.43
C SER A 96 -20.15 6.03 13.58
N SER A 97 -19.73 7.06 14.33
CA SER A 97 -20.47 8.34 14.43
C SER A 97 -20.65 9.03 13.07
N GLY A 98 -19.72 8.81 12.14
CA GLY A 98 -19.74 9.31 10.77
C GLY A 98 -20.28 8.33 9.72
N ILE A 99 -20.86 7.20 10.14
CA ILE A 99 -21.29 6.11 9.25
C ILE A 99 -20.12 5.65 8.36
N MET A 100 -18.95 5.50 8.99
CA MET A 100 -17.73 4.95 8.40
C MET A 100 -17.29 3.77 9.26
N SER A 101 -16.70 2.76 8.63
CA SER A 101 -16.20 1.56 9.28
C SER A 101 -14.81 1.25 8.75
N LEU A 102 -13.89 0.95 9.68
CA LEU A 102 -12.62 0.32 9.33
C LEU A 102 -12.87 -1.16 9.06
N HIS A 103 -12.22 -1.67 8.02
CA HIS A 103 -12.27 -3.06 7.63
C HIS A 103 -10.86 -3.63 7.58
N LYS A 104 -10.75 -4.96 7.51
CA LYS A 104 -9.48 -5.68 7.40
C LYS A 104 -8.52 -5.35 8.56
N TRP A 105 -9.03 -5.45 9.78
CA TRP A 105 -8.20 -5.32 10.97
C TRP A 105 -7.12 -6.39 10.97
N CYS A 106 -5.87 -5.96 11.09
CA CYS A 106 -4.72 -6.84 11.16
C CYS A 106 -3.79 -6.34 12.27
N SER A 107 -3.30 -7.27 13.09
CA SER A 107 -2.43 -6.97 14.21
C SER A 107 -1.44 -8.12 14.42
N ASN A 108 -0.26 -7.79 14.96
CA ASN A 108 0.71 -8.78 15.43
C ASN A 108 0.28 -9.48 16.73
N THR A 109 -0.84 -9.04 17.32
CA THR A 109 -1.43 -9.60 18.53
C THR A 109 -2.83 -10.12 18.22
N ALA A 110 -3.13 -11.38 18.56
CA ALA A 110 -4.32 -12.08 18.11
C ALA A 110 -5.63 -11.45 18.63
N GLU A 111 -5.57 -10.85 19.81
CA GLU A 111 -6.67 -10.18 20.51
C GLU A 111 -7.22 -8.98 19.72
N LEU A 112 -6.36 -8.31 18.93
CA LEU A 112 -6.71 -7.16 18.12
C LEU A 112 -7.04 -7.51 16.66
N ALA A 113 -6.75 -8.74 16.24
CA ALA A 113 -7.03 -9.23 14.90
C ALA A 113 -8.51 -9.63 14.79
N VAL A 114 -9.39 -8.64 14.62
CA VAL A 114 -10.82 -8.87 14.42
C VAL A 114 -11.04 -9.48 13.03
N ASN A 115 -11.33 -10.78 13.00
CA ASN A 115 -11.70 -11.48 11.77
C ASN A 115 -13.06 -10.97 11.27
N ASP A 116 -13.04 -10.09 10.28
CA ASP A 116 -14.24 -9.69 9.55
C ASP A 116 -14.57 -10.81 8.53
N GLU A 117 -15.48 -11.72 8.89
CA GLU A 117 -15.96 -12.81 8.01
C GLU A 117 -16.51 -12.31 6.66
N SER A 118 -16.75 -11.00 6.52
CA SER A 118 -17.21 -10.39 5.26
C SER A 118 -16.13 -10.27 4.17
N TYR A 119 -14.85 -10.54 4.48
CA TYR A 119 -13.74 -10.47 3.51
C TYR A 119 -13.03 -11.82 3.32
N PRO A 120 -13.59 -12.74 2.50
CA PRO A 120 -13.05 -14.08 2.26
C PRO A 120 -11.73 -14.12 1.48
N PHE A 121 -11.20 -12.97 1.05
CA PHE A 121 -9.93 -12.84 0.32
C PHE A 121 -8.77 -12.32 1.18
N SER A 122 -8.98 -12.12 2.48
CA SER A 122 -7.88 -11.78 3.38
C SER A 122 -7.07 -13.04 3.71
N ASN A 123 -5.77 -13.04 3.41
CA ASN A 123 -4.89 -14.04 4.00
C ASN A 123 -4.54 -13.53 5.41
N PRO A 124 -5.00 -14.20 6.49
CA PRO A 124 -4.75 -13.72 7.85
C PRO A 124 -3.26 -13.72 8.21
N GLU A 125 -2.41 -14.41 7.45
CA GLU A 125 -0.97 -14.48 7.70
C GLU A 125 -0.15 -13.42 6.95
N GLU A 126 -0.66 -12.91 5.82
CA GLU A 126 0.03 -11.91 4.99
C GLU A 126 -0.96 -10.84 4.52
N THR A 127 -0.77 -9.60 4.99
CA THR A 127 -1.55 -8.44 4.56
C THR A 127 -0.64 -7.40 3.93
N LYS A 128 -1.16 -6.63 2.96
CA LYS A 128 -0.41 -5.50 2.41
C LYS A 128 -0.60 -4.27 3.27
N ALA A 129 0.49 -3.68 3.76
CA ALA A 129 0.53 -2.37 4.36
C ALA A 129 1.27 -1.42 3.40
N LEU A 130 0.55 -0.46 2.81
CA LEU A 130 1.10 0.47 1.81
C LEU A 130 1.85 -0.25 0.67
N ASP A 131 1.22 -1.30 0.13
CA ASP A 131 1.74 -2.16 -0.94
C ASP A 131 2.98 -3.01 -0.60
N VAL A 132 3.49 -2.95 0.63
CA VAL A 132 4.50 -3.89 1.16
C VAL A 132 3.80 -5.04 1.87
N VAL A 133 4.25 -6.28 1.69
CA VAL A 133 3.67 -7.43 2.40
C VAL A 133 4.16 -7.42 3.84
N TRP A 134 3.22 -7.53 4.79
CA TRP A 134 3.48 -7.63 6.21
C TRP A 134 2.93 -8.95 6.74
N LYS A 135 3.81 -9.73 7.39
CA LYS A 135 3.46 -10.91 8.17
C LYS A 135 3.19 -10.49 9.59
N SER A 136 1.91 -10.37 9.93
CA SER A 136 1.48 -9.85 11.23
C SER A 136 2.02 -10.69 12.39
N LYS A 137 1.90 -12.02 12.32
CA LYS A 137 2.32 -12.94 13.40
C LYS A 137 3.80 -12.84 13.79
N THR A 138 4.68 -12.66 12.81
CA THR A 138 6.13 -12.53 13.05
C THR A 138 6.58 -11.07 13.11
N ASP A 139 5.68 -10.14 12.84
CA ASP A 139 5.93 -8.70 12.71
C ASP A 139 7.05 -8.33 11.71
N CYS A 140 7.08 -9.03 10.57
CA CYS A 140 8.09 -8.84 9.52
C CYS A 140 7.47 -8.27 8.25
N PHE A 141 8.20 -7.38 7.58
CA PHE A 141 7.99 -7.08 6.17
C PHE A 141 8.60 -8.17 5.29
N CYS A 142 7.89 -8.49 4.20
CA CYS A 142 8.29 -9.44 3.19
C CYS A 142 8.12 -8.83 1.80
N PHE A 143 8.83 -9.43 0.86
CA PHE A 143 8.80 -9.00 -0.54
C PHE A 143 8.31 -10.16 -1.39
N LYS A 144 7.51 -9.85 -2.42
CA LYS A 144 7.00 -10.85 -3.35
C LYS A 144 7.36 -10.44 -4.77
N VAL A 145 8.25 -11.21 -5.39
CA VAL A 145 8.62 -11.09 -6.79
C VAL A 145 8.10 -12.33 -7.50
N ALA A 146 7.29 -12.11 -8.54
CA ALA A 146 6.78 -13.20 -9.36
C ALA A 146 7.92 -13.97 -10.00
N SER A 147 7.81 -15.31 -9.99
CA SER A 147 8.74 -16.20 -10.68
C SER A 147 8.46 -16.15 -12.19
N GLU A 148 8.90 -15.08 -12.84
CA GLU A 148 8.87 -14.96 -14.30
C GLU A 148 10.28 -15.04 -14.87
N GLU A 149 10.38 -15.50 -16.12
CA GLU A 149 11.63 -15.43 -16.88
C GLU A 149 12.10 -13.97 -16.96
N PHE A 150 13.34 -13.73 -16.54
CA PHE A 150 13.94 -12.40 -16.66
C PHE A 150 13.98 -11.98 -18.13
N GLY A 151 13.67 -10.74 -18.47
CA GLY A 151 13.44 -10.34 -19.86
C GLY A 151 14.56 -10.67 -20.86
N VAL A 152 14.21 -11.16 -22.05
CA VAL A 152 15.16 -11.51 -23.12
C VAL A 152 15.52 -10.34 -24.04
N THR A 153 14.83 -9.20 -23.88
CA THR A 153 15.14 -7.93 -24.53
C THR A 153 15.41 -6.84 -23.49
N LYS A 154 16.08 -5.76 -23.89
CA LYS A 154 16.34 -4.61 -23.01
C LYS A 154 15.05 -4.05 -22.38
N ARG A 155 13.94 -4.00 -23.13
CA ARG A 155 12.63 -3.57 -22.63
C ARG A 155 12.10 -4.50 -21.54
N GLN A 156 12.17 -5.79 -21.77
CA GLN A 156 11.68 -6.77 -20.80
C GLN A 156 12.55 -6.78 -19.53
N VAL A 157 13.87 -6.62 -19.65
CA VAL A 157 14.77 -6.47 -18.49
C VAL A 157 14.33 -5.29 -17.62
N LEU A 158 14.10 -4.11 -18.22
CA LEU A 158 13.61 -2.95 -17.48
C LEU A 158 12.25 -3.22 -16.83
N SER A 159 11.33 -3.87 -17.56
CA SER A 159 10.02 -4.25 -17.04
C SER A 159 10.14 -5.15 -15.81
N THR A 160 11.02 -6.16 -15.84
CA THR A 160 11.27 -7.03 -14.69
C THR A 160 11.82 -6.25 -13.49
N ILE A 161 12.80 -5.36 -13.71
CA ILE A 161 13.38 -4.53 -12.64
C ILE A 161 12.31 -3.60 -12.03
N ALA A 162 11.50 -2.96 -12.87
CA ALA A 162 10.50 -2.00 -12.42
C ALA A 162 9.34 -2.64 -11.61
N ARG A 163 9.15 -3.96 -11.70
CA ARG A 163 8.16 -4.69 -10.90
C ARG A 163 8.63 -4.97 -9.48
N VAL A 164 9.92 -4.82 -9.18
CA VAL A 164 10.41 -4.94 -7.80
C VAL A 164 9.95 -3.70 -7.02
N PHE A 165 8.86 -3.86 -6.28
CA PHE A 165 8.31 -2.81 -5.43
C PHE A 165 9.07 -2.75 -4.11
N ASP A 166 9.83 -1.69 -3.90
CA ASP A 166 10.67 -1.48 -2.72
C ASP A 166 10.63 -0.02 -2.28
N PRO A 167 9.52 0.45 -1.69
CA PRO A 167 9.35 1.85 -1.29
C PRO A 167 10.31 2.27 -0.17
N LEU A 168 10.85 1.31 0.59
CA LEU A 168 11.77 1.55 1.71
C LEU A 168 13.25 1.45 1.31
N GLY A 169 13.56 1.02 0.08
CA GLY A 169 14.93 0.83 -0.39
C GLY A 169 15.67 -0.34 0.25
N ILE A 170 14.95 -1.27 0.91
CA ILE A 170 15.50 -2.43 1.61
C ILE A 170 16.18 -3.39 0.63
N LEU A 171 15.58 -3.56 -0.54
CA LEU A 171 16.12 -4.35 -1.65
C LEU A 171 17.14 -3.57 -2.50
N GLY A 172 17.58 -2.40 -2.03
CA GLY A 172 18.52 -1.52 -2.70
C GLY A 172 19.72 -2.25 -3.34
N PRO A 173 20.43 -3.16 -2.64
CA PRO A 173 21.54 -3.92 -3.24
C PRO A 173 21.12 -4.81 -4.42
N VAL A 174 19.94 -5.44 -4.33
CA VAL A 174 19.40 -6.31 -5.39
C VAL A 174 19.00 -5.47 -6.61
N VAL A 175 18.23 -4.39 -6.37
CA VAL A 175 17.78 -3.45 -7.41
C VAL A 175 18.99 -2.78 -8.07
N THR A 176 20.02 -2.42 -7.30
CA THR A 176 21.25 -1.80 -7.83
C THR A 176 21.99 -2.72 -8.78
N LYS A 177 22.19 -4.00 -8.42
CA LYS A 177 22.82 -4.97 -9.33
C LYS A 177 22.05 -5.11 -10.65
N ALA A 178 20.72 -5.16 -10.57
CA ALA A 178 19.89 -5.25 -11.77
C ALA A 178 19.94 -3.96 -12.61
N LYS A 179 19.97 -2.78 -11.97
CA LYS A 179 20.15 -1.48 -12.65
C LYS A 179 21.53 -1.35 -13.30
N LEU A 180 22.61 -1.86 -12.68
CA LEU A 180 23.94 -1.89 -13.28
C LEU A 180 23.97 -2.77 -14.54
N PHE A 181 23.32 -3.93 -14.49
CA PHE A 181 23.15 -4.76 -15.68
C PHE A 181 22.38 -4.02 -16.78
N PHE A 182 21.26 -3.37 -16.44
CA PHE A 182 20.52 -2.56 -17.39
C PHE A 182 21.36 -1.42 -17.99
N GLN A 183 22.17 -0.74 -17.17
CA GLN A 183 23.12 0.28 -17.62
C GLN A 183 24.15 -0.30 -18.60
N LYS A 184 24.65 -1.52 -18.36
CA LYS A 184 25.54 -2.21 -19.29
C LYS A 184 24.87 -2.43 -20.66
N LEU A 185 23.61 -2.86 -20.70
CA LEU A 185 22.85 -3.01 -21.95
C LEU A 185 22.72 -1.68 -22.72
N TRP A 186 22.60 -0.57 -21.99
CA TRP A 186 22.62 0.78 -22.58
C TRP A 186 23.96 1.13 -23.21
N LEU A 187 25.07 0.86 -22.51
CA LEU A 187 26.41 1.14 -23.02
C LEU A 187 26.76 0.32 -24.27
N LEU A 188 26.20 -0.89 -24.38
CA LEU A 188 26.31 -1.74 -25.57
C LEU A 188 25.41 -1.31 -26.73
N ASN A 189 24.59 -0.27 -26.55
CA ASN A 189 23.68 0.29 -27.55
C ASN A 189 22.68 -0.73 -28.15
N ILE A 190 22.33 -1.78 -27.38
CA ILE A 190 21.30 -2.76 -27.74
C ILE A 190 19.95 -2.04 -27.86
N LYS A 191 19.18 -2.30 -28.92
CA LYS A 191 17.85 -1.67 -29.08
C LYS A 191 16.86 -2.26 -28.08
N TRP A 192 15.70 -1.61 -27.93
CA TRP A 192 14.72 -1.98 -26.92
C TRP A 192 14.19 -3.41 -27.06
N ASP A 193 13.97 -3.83 -28.30
CA ASP A 193 13.30 -5.09 -28.65
C ASP A 193 14.23 -6.08 -29.33
N ASP A 194 15.52 -5.75 -29.45
CA ASP A 194 16.54 -6.68 -29.95
C ASP A 194 16.86 -7.73 -28.86
N PRO A 195 17.18 -8.98 -29.26
CA PRO A 195 17.65 -9.98 -28.33
C PRO A 195 18.98 -9.55 -27.70
N LEU A 196 19.20 -9.96 -26.45
CA LEU A 196 20.51 -9.79 -25.82
C LEU A 196 21.58 -10.58 -26.58
N THR A 197 22.78 -10.02 -26.64
CA THR A 197 23.99 -10.72 -27.10
C THR A 197 24.27 -11.94 -26.23
N ALA A 198 24.90 -12.99 -26.79
CA ALA A 198 25.08 -14.28 -26.10
C ALA A 198 25.67 -14.14 -24.68
N LYS A 199 26.70 -13.30 -24.52
CA LYS A 199 27.32 -13.02 -23.22
C LYS A 199 26.35 -12.42 -22.19
N GLU A 200 25.56 -11.44 -22.61
CA GLU A 200 24.57 -10.76 -21.76
C GLU A 200 23.36 -11.66 -21.50
N ALA A 201 23.00 -12.52 -22.46
CA ALA A 201 21.96 -13.53 -22.29
C ALA A 201 22.38 -14.59 -21.25
N ASP A 202 23.65 -14.98 -21.20
CA ASP A 202 24.18 -15.90 -20.19
C ASP A 202 24.26 -15.25 -18.80
N GLU A 203 24.77 -14.00 -18.72
CA GLU A 203 24.81 -13.24 -17.46
C GLU A 203 23.40 -13.02 -16.90
N ARG A 204 22.42 -12.78 -17.78
CA ARG A 204 21.01 -12.64 -17.42
C ARG A 204 20.48 -13.85 -16.62
N LEU A 205 20.92 -15.06 -16.94
CA LEU A 205 20.43 -16.29 -16.28
C LEU A 205 20.74 -16.34 -14.77
N GLN A 206 21.66 -15.51 -14.28
CA GLN A 206 21.97 -15.41 -12.86
C GLN A 206 20.93 -14.59 -12.08
N PHE A 207 20.17 -13.73 -12.75
CA PHE A 207 19.20 -12.83 -12.11
C PHE A 207 17.91 -13.50 -11.65
N PRO A 208 17.24 -14.40 -12.41
CA PRO A 208 16.02 -15.07 -11.94
C PRO A 208 16.19 -15.76 -10.59
N ALA A 209 17.24 -16.57 -10.43
CA ALA A 209 17.52 -17.26 -9.17
C ALA A 209 17.80 -16.27 -8.03
N THR A 210 18.57 -15.21 -8.30
CA THR A 210 18.85 -14.17 -7.30
C THR A 210 17.60 -13.37 -6.91
N LEU A 211 16.70 -13.10 -7.86
CA LEU A 211 15.44 -12.42 -7.59
C LEU A 211 14.44 -13.30 -6.85
N GLN A 212 14.44 -14.61 -7.08
CA GLN A 212 13.59 -15.52 -6.31
C GLN A 212 13.96 -15.51 -4.83
N ASN A 213 15.25 -15.40 -4.49
CA ASN A 213 15.71 -15.29 -3.10
C ASN A 213 15.16 -14.06 -2.37
N VAL A 214 14.67 -13.03 -3.09
CA VAL A 214 13.99 -11.88 -2.49
C VAL A 214 12.73 -12.31 -1.73
N ASN A 215 12.08 -13.38 -2.17
CA ASN A 215 10.87 -13.91 -1.52
C ASN A 215 11.14 -14.49 -0.13
N ASP A 216 12.40 -14.84 0.15
CA ASP A 216 12.83 -15.38 1.44
C ASP A 216 13.38 -14.29 2.38
N ILE A 217 13.44 -13.03 1.92
CA ILE A 217 13.88 -11.91 2.73
C ILE A 217 12.72 -11.50 3.66
N GLU A 218 13.00 -11.59 4.95
CA GLU A 218 12.17 -11.04 6.02
C GLU A 218 12.96 -9.98 6.77
N VAL A 219 12.31 -8.84 7.01
CA VAL A 219 12.90 -7.73 7.77
C VAL A 219 11.94 -7.32 8.86
N ASP A 220 12.42 -7.20 10.09
CA ASP A 220 11.63 -6.74 11.22
C ASP A 220 10.98 -5.39 10.89
N ARG A 221 9.65 -5.30 11.07
CA ARG A 221 8.93 -4.03 10.86
C ARG A 221 9.42 -2.97 11.84
N CYS A 222 9.58 -3.35 13.11
CA CYS A 222 10.05 -2.46 14.15
C CYS A 222 11.58 -2.51 14.27
N ILE A 223 12.24 -1.49 13.73
CA ILE A 223 13.71 -1.34 13.82
C ILE A 223 14.14 -0.45 15.00
N LEU A 224 13.19 0.07 15.78
CA LEU A 224 13.48 0.95 16.90
C LEU A 224 13.90 0.13 18.12
N LEU A 225 14.98 0.58 18.77
CA LEU A 225 15.38 0.04 20.07
C LEU A 225 14.39 0.53 21.15
N PRO A 226 14.16 -0.26 22.21
CA PRO A 226 13.38 0.21 23.36
C PRO A 226 14.04 1.46 23.97
N LYS A 227 13.28 2.56 24.07
CA LYS A 227 13.70 3.84 24.67
C LYS A 227 14.99 4.41 24.03
N PRO A 228 14.97 4.78 22.75
CA PRO A 228 16.14 5.34 22.10
C PRO A 228 16.39 6.77 22.60
N ASP A 229 17.65 7.08 22.94
CA ASP A 229 18.03 8.44 23.35
C ASP A 229 17.89 9.47 22.21
N LEU A 230 18.07 9.01 20.95
CA LEU A 230 18.04 9.86 19.77
C LEU A 230 17.64 9.04 18.54
N ILE A 231 16.56 9.46 17.87
CA ILE A 231 16.16 8.96 16.55
C ILE A 231 16.51 10.01 15.51
N LYS A 232 17.21 9.60 14.44
CA LYS A 232 17.47 10.44 13.27
C LYS A 232 16.94 9.77 12.02
N ILE A 233 16.08 10.46 11.30
CA ILE A 233 15.63 10.04 9.98
C ILE A 233 16.52 10.73 8.95
N GLN A 234 17.18 9.95 8.11
CA GLN A 234 18.00 10.45 7.00
C GLN A 234 17.28 10.14 5.69
N GLY A 235 16.83 11.19 5.01
CA GLY A 235 16.27 11.10 3.67
C GLY A 235 17.34 11.35 2.62
N PHE A 236 17.43 10.46 1.63
CA PHE A 236 18.23 10.65 0.42
C PHE A 236 17.25 10.84 -0.74
N ALA A 237 17.53 11.78 -1.63
CA ALA A 237 16.78 12.01 -2.85
C ALA A 237 17.75 12.08 -4.02
N ASP A 238 17.44 11.36 -5.10
CA ASP A 238 18.17 11.37 -6.38
C ASP A 238 17.68 12.51 -7.29
#